data_AF-A0A960ZXD9-F1
#
_entry.id   AF-A0A960ZXD9-F1
#
_cell.length_a   1.000
_cell.length_b   1.000
_cell.length_c   1.000
_cell.angle_alpha   90.00
_cell.angle_beta   90.00
_cell.angle_gamma   90.00
#
_symmetry.space_group_name_H-M   'P 1'
#
loop_
_entity.id
_entity.type
_entity.pdbx_description
1 polymer ?
#
loop_
_entity_poly.entity_id
_entity_poly.type
_entity_poly.pdbx_seq_one_letter_code
_entity_poly.pdbx_strand_id
1 'polypeptide(L)' 'LQSLTTLFLWGCNNITNKGQKSITQLKRLTTLDLGQCKKITKEGVKSLKQKLPNVKIIR' A
#
# COMPACT_ATOMS: atom_id res chain seq x y z
N LEU A 1 13.29 -1.42 -8.89
CA LEU A 1 11.87 -1.47 -8.47
C LEU A 1 10.89 -0.71 -9.38
N GLN A 2 11.33 0.01 -10.43
CA GLN A 2 10.45 0.80 -11.30
C GLN A 2 9.38 -0.02 -12.06
N SER A 3 9.45 -1.35 -12.02
CA SER A 3 8.52 -2.29 -12.66
C SER A 3 7.66 -3.09 -11.67
N LEU A 4 7.73 -2.84 -10.37
CA LEU A 4 6.96 -3.64 -9.40
C LEU A 4 5.46 -3.41 -9.59
N THR A 5 4.74 -4.49 -9.90
CA THR A 5 3.28 -4.48 -10.11
C THR A 5 2.52 -5.03 -8.91
N THR A 6 3.13 -5.91 -8.12
CA THR A 6 2.50 -6.54 -6.96
C THR A 6 3.39 -6.43 -5.73
N LEU A 7 2.80 -6.06 -4.59
CA LEU A 7 3.49 -5.97 -3.30
C LEU A 7 2.63 -6.61 -2.22
N PHE A 8 3.18 -7.61 -1.54
CA PHE A 8 2.57 -8.26 -0.38
C PHE A 8 3.20 -7.76 0.91
N LEU A 9 2.39 -7.22 1.81
CA LEU A 9 2.82 -6.75 3.14
C LEU A 9 1.98 -7.41 4.24
N TRP A 10 1.50 -8.62 4.02
CA TRP A 10 0.61 -9.30 4.96
C TRP A 10 1.20 -9.34 6.38
N GLY A 11 0.39 -8.98 7.39
CA GLY A 11 0.78 -8.95 8.80
C GLY A 11 1.76 -7.84 9.19
N CYS A 12 2.14 -6.95 8.27
CA CYS A 12 3.06 -5.85 8.54
C CYS A 12 2.39 -4.73 9.35
N ASN A 13 2.36 -4.92 10.67
CA ASN A 13 1.71 -4.00 11.61
C ASN A 13 2.47 -2.69 11.84
N ASN A 14 3.68 -2.51 11.31
CA ASN A 14 4.50 -1.31 11.58
C ASN A 14 4.76 -0.46 10.33
N ILE A 15 3.84 -0.48 9.36
CA ILE A 15 3.91 0.43 8.20
C ILE A 15 3.62 1.85 8.66
N THR A 16 4.66 2.68 8.71
CA THR A 16 4.60 4.09 9.11
C THR A 16 4.16 4.99 7.95
N ASN A 17 3.93 6.28 8.24
CA ASN A 17 3.70 7.30 7.22
C ASN A 17 4.84 7.37 6.18
N LYS A 18 6.09 7.16 6.63
CA LYS A 18 7.24 7.06 5.72
C LYS A 18 7.13 5.83 4.82
N GLY A 19 6.77 4.68 5.37
CA GLY A 19 6.52 3.46 4.60
C GLY A 19 5.42 3.64 3.55
N GLN A 20 4.30 4.26 3.92
CA GLN A 20 3.23 4.60 2.96
C GLN A 20 3.73 5.53 1.86
N LYS A 21 4.54 6.55 2.20
CA LYS A 21 5.14 7.44 1.19
C LYS A 21 6.00 6.66 0.19
N SER A 22 6.79 5.69 0.65
CA SER A 22 7.59 4.83 -0.24
C SER A 22 6.71 3.97 -1.14
N ILE A 23 5.63 3.38 -0.62
CA ILE A 23 4.66 2.60 -1.41
C ILE A 23 4.08 3.47 -2.54
N THR A 24 3.77 4.74 -2.27
CA THR A 24 3.17 5.65 -3.28
C THR A 24 4.13 6.07 -4.40
N GLN A 25 5.43 5.76 -4.29
CA GLN A 25 6.40 5.94 -5.37
C GLN A 25 6.36 4.79 -6.39
N LEU A 26 5.72 3.68 -6.06
CA LEU A 26 5.58 2.52 -6.95
C LEU A 26 4.47 2.79 -7.98
N LYS A 27 4.73 3.65 -8.97
CA LYS A 27 3.71 4.14 -9.93
C LYS A 27 3.11 3.06 -10.84
N ARG A 28 3.76 1.90 -10.95
CA ARG A 28 3.28 0.75 -11.72
C ARG A 28 2.58 -0.31 -10.86
N LEU A 29 2.42 -0.05 -9.56
CA LEU A 29 1.79 -1.00 -8.65
C LEU A 29 0.30 -1.13 -8.98
N THR A 30 -0.13 -2.36 -9.28
CA THR A 30 -1.52 -2.71 -9.56
C THR A 30 -2.14 -3.50 -8.41
N THR A 31 -1.33 -4.17 -7.58
CA THR A 31 -1.80 -4.93 -6.42
C THR A 31 -0.98 -4.62 -5.17
N LEU A 32 -1.67 -4.28 -4.08
CA LEU A 32 -1.10 -4.09 -2.76
C LEU A 32 -1.89 -4.90 -1.73
N ASP A 33 -1.28 -5.93 -1.16
CA ASP A 33 -1.89 -6.72 -0.10
C ASP A 33 -1.46 -6.18 1.28
N LEU A 34 -2.45 -5.73 2.05
CA LEU A 34 -2.32 -5.25 3.43
C LEU A 34 -3.10 -6.14 4.40
N GLY A 35 -3.34 -7.40 4.05
CA GLY A 35 -4.01 -8.37 4.90
C GLY A 35 -3.37 -8.44 6.27
N GLN A 36 -4.17 -8.49 7.33
CA GLN A 36 -3.67 -8.52 8.72
C GLN A 36 -2.78 -7.33 9.14
N CYS A 37 -2.69 -6.25 8.37
CA CYS A 37 -1.99 -5.01 8.76
C CYS A 37 -2.89 -4.14 9.66
N LYS A 38 -2.97 -4.49 10.94
CA LYS A 38 -3.89 -3.91 11.93
C LYS A 38 -3.68 -2.41 12.17
N LYS A 39 -2.47 -1.87 11.96
CA LYS A 39 -2.17 -0.45 12.19
C LYS A 39 -2.44 0.47 11.00
N ILE A 40 -2.75 -0.05 9.80
CA ILE A 40 -3.14 0.83 8.70
C ILE A 40 -4.64 1.09 8.77
N THR A 41 -5.00 2.32 9.15
CA THR A 41 -6.40 2.77 9.29
C THR A 41 -7.13 2.87 7.94
N LYS A 42 -8.45 3.09 7.98
CA LYS A 42 -9.27 3.31 6.78
C LYS A 42 -8.82 4.57 6.02
N GLU A 43 -8.44 5.61 6.74
CA GLU A 43 -7.91 6.87 6.21
C GLU A 43 -6.56 6.64 5.51
N GLY A 44 -5.70 5.80 6.10
CA GLY A 44 -4.45 5.36 5.47
C GLY A 44 -4.68 4.68 4.12
N VAL A 45 -5.68 3.78 4.03
CA VAL A 45 -6.07 3.15 2.76
C VAL A 45 -6.59 4.18 1.76
N LYS A 46 -7.44 5.12 2.20
CA LYS A 46 -7.98 6.18 1.34
C LYS A 46 -6.86 7.03 0.74
N SER A 47 -5.87 7.41 1.55
CA SER A 47 -4.67 8.13 1.12
C SER A 47 -3.85 7.34 0.10
N LEU A 48 -3.68 6.02 0.31
CA LEU A 48 -3.00 5.14 -0.66
C LEU A 48 -3.76 5.08 -2.00
N LYS A 49 -5.09 4.91 -1.99
CA LYS A 49 -5.90 4.90 -3.22
C LYS A 49 -5.85 6.23 -3.97
N GLN A 50 -5.85 7.36 -3.28
CA GLN A 50 -5.74 8.68 -3.92
C GLN A 50 -4.40 8.87 -4.64
N LYS A 51 -3.31 8.34 -4.08
CA LYS A 51 -1.96 8.47 -4.64
C LYS A 51 -1.60 7.39 -5.65
N LEU A 52 -2.33 6.28 -5.64
CA LEU A 52 -2.20 5.13 -6.53
C LEU A 52 -3.60 4.77 -7.09
N PRO A 53 -4.16 5.57 -8.01
CA PRO A 53 -5.58 5.45 -8.41
C PRO A 53 -5.93 4.10 -9.05
N ASN A 54 -4.94 3.40 -9.63
CA ASN A 54 -5.14 2.13 -10.33
C ASN A 54 -4.77 0.91 -9.47
N VAL A 55 -4.45 1.08 -8.18
CA VAL A 55 -4.05 -0.04 -7.32
C VAL A 55 -5.26 -0.73 -6.70
N LYS A 56 -5.30 -2.06 -6.80
CA LYS A 56 -6.19 -2.92 -6.01
C LYS A 56 -5.54 -3.15 -4.64
N ILE A 57 -6.22 -2.69 -3.58
CA ILE A 57 -5.79 -2.91 -2.20
C ILE A 57 -6.60 -4.06 -1.60
N ILE A 58 -5.90 -5.08 -1.10
CA ILE A 58 -6.46 -6.25 -0.39
C ILE A 58 -6.26 -6.04 1.12
N ARG A 59 -7.22 -6.49 1.92
CA ARG A 59 -7.38 -6.19 3.36
C ARG A 59 -7.68 -7.44 4.15
#